data_AF-A0A821C6S3-F1
#
_entry.id   AF-A0A821C6S3-F1
#
_cell.length_a   1.000
_cell.length_b   1.000
_cell.length_c   1.000
_cell.angle_alpha   90.00
_cell.angle_beta   90.00
_cell.angle_gamma   90.00
#
_symmetry.space_group_name_H-M   'P 1'
#
loop_
_entity.id
_entity.type
_entity.pdbx_description
1 polymer ?
#
loop_
_entity_poly.entity_id
_entity_poly.type
_entity_poly.pdbx_seq_one_letter_code
_entity_poly.pdbx_strand_id
1 'polypeptide(L)'
;TAAAVFILDAFVDLFITICIILNTLFMALDQPGQSEKMTRILTTGNYVFTSIFTAEAILKIIAMTPVKFLKDGWNVFDLFIVTFSLVELGLANIKGLSVLRSFRLLRVFKLAKSWQTLNRLMSIIGKSIGALGNLTLVLVIIIFIFAVMGMQLFGQRYADKFGKDMPRWTFFDFFHAFMIVFRVLCGEWIESMWVCLECAGWPCIPFFLFTFVIGNLVVLNLFLALLLASFGSNVLREREKEDDENKIGEAIDRIQRCFRFVIRYILGLFRRKKSRQKMISIENNIDEIVSYNRVC
;
A
#
# COMPACT_ATOMS: atom_id res chain seq x y z
N THR A 1 -24.68 7.45 22.73
CA THR A 1 -23.70 6.36 22.97
C THR A 1 -23.05 5.90 21.67
N ALA A 2 -23.80 5.55 20.61
CA ALA A 2 -23.22 5.18 19.31
C ALA A 2 -22.36 6.28 18.64
N ALA A 3 -22.76 7.55 18.74
CA ALA A 3 -22.00 8.67 18.18
C ALA A 3 -20.63 8.87 18.85
N ALA A 4 -20.51 8.63 20.16
CA ALA A 4 -19.24 8.76 20.87
C ALA A 4 -18.26 7.64 20.51
N VAL A 5 -18.77 6.41 20.32
CA VAL A 5 -17.98 5.26 19.85
C VAL A 5 -17.50 5.50 18.42
N PHE A 6 -18.38 6.02 17.54
CA PHE A 6 -18.01 6.36 16.16
C PHE A 6 -16.98 7.50 16.08
N ILE A 7 -17.11 8.52 16.92
CA ILE A 7 -16.14 9.62 17.00
C ILE A 7 -14.78 9.09 17.48
N LEU A 8 -14.76 8.21 18.48
CA LEU A 8 -13.52 7.59 18.97
C LEU A 8 -12.84 6.75 17.88
N ASP A 9 -13.61 6.00 17.10
CA ASP A 9 -13.12 5.19 15.97
C ASP A 9 -12.42 6.07 14.92
N ALA A 10 -13.04 7.19 14.52
CA ALA A 10 -12.46 8.12 13.56
C ALA A 10 -11.17 8.81 14.07
N PHE A 11 -11.12 9.17 15.36
CA PHE A 11 -9.91 9.75 15.96
C PHE A 11 -8.78 8.72 16.09
N VAL A 12 -9.11 7.47 16.43
CA VAL A 12 -8.14 6.38 16.49
C VAL A 12 -7.58 6.09 15.09
N ASP A 13 -8.42 5.99 14.06
CA ASP A 13 -7.98 5.78 12.68
C ASP A 13 -7.08 6.93 12.18
N LEU A 14 -7.40 8.19 12.53
CA LEU A 14 -6.55 9.34 12.21
C LEU A 14 -5.20 9.27 12.93
N PHE A 15 -5.20 8.93 14.22
CA PHE A 15 -3.98 8.79 15.02
C PHE A 15 -3.06 7.70 14.45
N ILE A 16 -3.61 6.55 14.08
CA ILE A 16 -2.85 5.47 13.44
C ILE A 16 -2.28 5.92 12.10
N THR A 17 -3.06 6.64 11.30
CA THR A 17 -2.60 7.19 10.01
C THR A 17 -1.40 8.13 10.20
N ILE A 18 -1.46 9.04 11.18
CA ILE A 18 -0.33 9.93 11.52
C ILE A 18 0.88 9.10 11.97
N CYS A 19 0.68 8.08 12.80
CA CYS A 19 1.75 7.19 13.25
C CYS A 19 2.42 6.44 12.07
N ILE A 20 1.66 6.01 11.07
CA ILE A 20 2.21 5.37 9.86
C ILE A 20 3.08 6.36 9.08
N ILE A 21 2.62 7.59 8.87
CA ILE A 21 3.37 8.63 8.15
C ILE A 21 4.67 8.95 8.89
N LEU A 22 4.61 9.16 10.21
CA LEU A 22 5.79 9.43 11.03
C LEU A 22 6.77 8.24 11.02
N ASN A 23 6.26 7.01 11.12
CA ASN A 23 7.11 5.82 11.03
C ASN A 23 7.83 5.73 9.68
N THR A 24 7.12 6.05 8.60
CA THR A 24 7.69 6.08 7.24
C THR A 24 8.77 7.15 7.12
N LEU A 25 8.54 8.35 7.68
CA LEU A 25 9.54 9.41 7.71
C LEU A 25 10.79 8.99 8.49
N PHE A 26 10.63 8.33 9.63
CA PHE A 26 11.75 7.79 10.41
C PHE A 26 12.57 6.79 9.58
N MET A 27 11.92 5.91 8.80
CA MET A 27 12.63 5.00 7.90
C MET A 27 13.41 5.75 6.80
N ALA A 28 12.85 6.84 6.27
CA ALA A 28 13.50 7.65 5.24
C ALA A 28 14.70 8.47 5.77
N LEU A 29 14.75 8.75 7.07
CA LEU A 29 15.85 9.46 7.73
C LEU A 29 17.05 8.55 8.07
N ASP A 30 16.91 7.23 7.97
CA ASP A 30 17.97 6.28 8.29
C ASP A 30 19.08 6.32 7.23
N GLN A 31 20.29 6.76 7.62
CA GLN A 31 21.41 6.97 6.71
C GLN A 31 22.72 6.31 7.21
N PRO A 32 23.56 5.76 6.29
CA PRO A 32 24.88 5.24 6.66
C PRO A 32 25.77 6.34 7.27
N GLY A 33 26.44 6.03 8.40
CA GLY A 33 27.38 6.96 9.04
C GLY A 33 26.75 8.05 9.92
N GLN A 34 25.45 7.94 10.24
CA GLN A 34 24.77 8.89 11.14
C GLN A 34 25.26 8.81 12.59
N SER A 35 25.05 9.90 13.35
CA SER A 35 25.43 9.96 14.77
C SER A 35 24.74 8.88 15.63
N GLU A 36 25.40 8.44 16.71
CA GLU A 36 24.83 7.47 17.66
C GLU A 36 23.52 7.95 18.28
N LYS A 37 23.39 9.27 18.49
CA LYS A 37 22.16 9.89 19.01
C LYS A 37 21.00 9.71 18.04
N MET A 38 21.21 9.97 16.75
CA MET A 38 20.20 9.78 15.71
C MET A 38 19.79 8.31 15.62
N THR A 39 20.76 7.40 15.63
CA THR A 39 20.51 5.95 15.61
C THR A 39 19.63 5.52 16.80
N ARG A 40 19.90 6.04 18.00
CA ARG A 40 19.10 5.72 19.20
C ARG A 40 17.68 6.25 19.12
N ILE A 41 17.48 7.46 18.59
CA ILE A 41 16.15 8.06 18.38
C ILE A 41 15.34 7.22 17.38
N LEU A 42 15.93 6.91 16.22
CA LEU A 42 15.30 6.10 15.17
C LEU A 42 14.93 4.71 15.67
N THR A 43 15.83 4.06 16.41
CA THR A 43 15.60 2.73 16.98
C THR A 43 14.49 2.75 18.02
N THR A 44 14.51 3.73 18.93
CA THR A 44 13.45 3.90 19.95
C THR A 44 12.10 4.16 19.28
N GLY A 45 12.06 5.03 18.27
CA GLY A 45 10.85 5.29 17.47
C GLY A 45 10.28 4.01 16.86
N ASN A 46 11.12 3.15 16.28
CA ASN A 46 10.68 1.87 15.71
C ASN A 46 10.02 0.95 16.76
N TYR A 47 10.55 0.86 17.98
CA TYR A 47 9.90 0.12 19.06
C TYR A 47 8.54 0.71 19.45
N VAL A 48 8.45 2.04 19.55
CA VAL A 48 7.20 2.75 19.88
C VAL A 48 6.14 2.51 18.82
N PHE A 49 6.45 2.73 17.52
CA PHE A 49 5.48 2.53 16.45
C PHE A 49 5.01 1.07 16.36
N THR A 50 5.93 0.10 16.53
CA THR A 50 5.58 -1.32 16.53
C THR A 50 4.63 -1.66 17.69
N SER A 51 4.87 -1.08 18.87
CA SER A 51 4.01 -1.27 20.04
C SER A 51 2.62 -0.67 19.80
N ILE A 52 2.52 0.52 19.20
CA ILE A 52 1.26 1.17 18.85
C ILE A 52 0.44 0.30 17.88
N PHE A 53 1.06 -0.19 16.80
CA PHE A 53 0.36 -1.05 15.83
C PHE A 53 -0.03 -2.41 16.41
N THR A 54 0.78 -2.95 17.32
CA THR A 54 0.44 -4.19 18.02
C THR A 54 -0.77 -3.98 18.94
N ALA A 55 -0.80 -2.89 19.70
CA ALA A 55 -1.93 -2.54 20.54
C ALA A 55 -3.21 -2.31 19.72
N GLU A 56 -3.11 -1.60 18.58
CA GLU A 56 -4.21 -1.41 17.63
C GLU A 56 -4.81 -2.75 17.19
N ALA A 57 -3.97 -3.69 16.73
CA ALA A 57 -4.42 -5.00 16.27
C ALA A 57 -5.07 -5.82 17.39
N ILE A 58 -4.49 -5.84 18.59
CA ILE A 58 -5.06 -6.52 19.75
C ILE A 58 -6.43 -5.93 20.11
N LEU A 59 -6.54 -4.60 20.15
CA LEU A 59 -7.80 -3.91 20.45
C LEU A 59 -8.89 -4.27 19.42
N LYS A 60 -8.56 -4.32 18.12
CA LYS A 60 -9.51 -4.74 17.08
C LYS A 60 -9.94 -6.21 17.24
N ILE A 61 -9.02 -7.11 17.59
CA ILE A 61 -9.33 -8.53 17.82
C ILE A 61 -10.23 -8.72 19.05
N ILE A 62 -10.08 -7.91 20.10
CA ILE A 62 -10.93 -7.97 21.28
C ILE A 62 -12.31 -7.35 20.97
N ALA A 63 -12.34 -6.22 20.26
CA ALA A 63 -13.58 -5.50 19.95
C ALA A 63 -14.46 -6.20 18.90
N MET A 64 -13.87 -7.00 18.02
CA MET A 64 -14.56 -7.74 16.96
C MET A 64 -14.45 -9.25 17.18
N THR A 65 -15.53 -10.00 16.94
CA THR A 65 -15.44 -11.47 16.91
C THR A 65 -14.35 -11.92 15.89
N PRO A 66 -13.48 -12.90 16.21
CA PRO A 66 -12.38 -13.33 15.34
C PRO A 66 -12.81 -13.69 13.91
N VAL A 67 -13.99 -14.30 13.76
CA VAL A 67 -14.58 -14.65 12.45
C VAL A 67 -14.89 -13.40 11.61
N LYS A 68 -15.36 -12.32 12.26
CA LYS A 68 -15.63 -11.04 11.59
C LYS A 68 -14.34 -10.30 11.24
N PHE A 69 -13.33 -10.40 12.11
CA PHE A 69 -12.01 -9.82 11.88
C PHE A 69 -11.32 -10.44 10.65
N LEU A 70 -11.30 -11.78 10.54
CA LEU A 70 -10.63 -12.49 9.44
C LEU A 70 -11.36 -12.37 8.10
N LYS A 71 -12.63 -11.97 8.08
CA LYS A 71 -13.38 -11.73 6.84
C LYS A 71 -13.00 -10.41 6.16
N ASP A 72 -12.48 -9.44 6.92
CA ASP A 72 -12.03 -8.16 6.38
C ASP A 72 -10.55 -8.24 5.97
N GLY A 73 -10.30 -8.16 4.67
CA GLY A 73 -8.95 -8.23 4.10
C GLY A 73 -7.99 -7.17 4.63
N TRP A 74 -8.49 -5.99 5.02
CA TRP A 74 -7.64 -4.94 5.61
C TRP A 74 -7.18 -5.28 7.02
N ASN A 75 -8.03 -5.92 7.81
CA ASN A 75 -7.69 -6.36 9.16
C ASN A 75 -6.73 -7.56 9.12
N VAL A 76 -6.89 -8.48 8.16
CA VAL A 76 -5.94 -9.57 7.92
C VAL A 76 -4.58 -9.03 7.48
N PHE A 77 -4.56 -8.04 6.57
CA PHE A 77 -3.33 -7.39 6.15
C PHE A 77 -2.64 -6.67 7.32
N ASP A 78 -3.38 -5.92 8.13
CA ASP A 78 -2.88 -5.29 9.36
C ASP A 78 -2.23 -6.31 10.31
N LEU A 79 -2.93 -7.43 10.57
CA LEU A 79 -2.40 -8.52 11.40
C LEU A 79 -1.11 -9.14 10.84
N PHE A 80 -1.03 -9.32 9.52
CA PHE A 80 0.18 -9.80 8.85
C PHE A 80 1.36 -8.85 9.10
N ILE A 81 1.16 -7.54 8.91
CA ILE A 81 2.19 -6.52 9.15
C ILE A 81 2.67 -6.52 10.61
N VAL A 82 1.74 -6.60 11.56
CA VAL A 82 2.06 -6.67 13.00
C VAL A 82 2.85 -7.95 13.31
N THR A 83 2.46 -9.08 12.74
CA THR A 83 3.15 -10.37 12.95
C THR A 83 4.60 -10.31 12.46
N PHE A 84 4.84 -9.84 11.24
CA PHE A 84 6.21 -9.66 10.73
C PHE A 84 7.05 -8.70 11.59
N SER A 85 6.41 -7.66 12.10
CA SER A 85 7.05 -6.69 12.98
C SER A 85 7.48 -7.30 14.32
N LEU A 86 6.66 -8.16 14.91
CA LEU A 86 7.01 -8.86 16.15
C LEU A 86 8.10 -9.91 15.92
N VAL A 87 8.02 -10.65 14.80
CA VAL A 87 9.06 -11.61 14.41
C VAL A 87 10.40 -10.91 14.21
N GLU A 88 10.42 -9.74 13.56
CA GLU A 88 11.63 -8.92 13.40
C GLU A 88 12.26 -8.58 14.77
N LEU A 89 11.44 -8.14 15.74
CA LEU A 89 11.92 -7.80 17.09
C LEU A 89 12.46 -9.04 17.82
N GLY A 90 11.78 -10.18 17.72
CA GLY A 90 12.20 -11.43 18.36
C GLY A 90 13.48 -12.02 17.75
N LEU A 91 13.75 -11.74 16.47
CA LEU A 91 14.91 -12.28 15.74
C LEU A 91 16.04 -11.25 15.56
N ALA A 92 16.00 -10.12 16.29
CA ALA A 92 16.98 -9.04 16.15
C ALA A 92 18.45 -9.47 16.35
N ASN A 93 18.69 -10.57 17.07
CA ASN A 93 20.03 -11.09 17.38
C ASN A 93 20.57 -12.11 16.36
N ILE A 94 19.78 -12.53 15.36
CA ILE A 94 20.20 -13.54 14.38
C ILE A 94 20.82 -12.87 13.15
N LYS A 95 22.14 -13.07 12.97
CA LYS A 95 22.85 -12.64 11.76
C LYS A 95 22.33 -13.43 10.55
N GLY A 96 21.93 -12.72 9.49
CA GLY A 96 21.38 -13.30 8.25
C GLY A 96 19.91 -12.97 8.01
N LEU A 97 19.15 -12.62 9.05
CA LEU A 97 17.75 -12.21 8.94
C LEU A 97 17.56 -10.69 8.81
N SER A 98 18.63 -9.96 8.44
CA SER A 98 18.57 -8.51 8.27
C SER A 98 17.60 -8.07 7.15
N VAL A 99 17.22 -8.97 6.23
CA VAL A 99 16.16 -8.72 5.24
C VAL A 99 14.78 -8.57 5.89
N LEU A 100 14.52 -9.25 7.02
CA LEU A 100 13.24 -9.12 7.73
C LEU A 100 13.01 -7.68 8.17
N ARG A 101 14.10 -6.95 8.43
CA ARG A 101 14.09 -5.52 8.70
C ARG A 101 13.39 -4.73 7.60
N SER A 102 13.53 -5.12 6.33
CA SER A 102 12.93 -4.42 5.19
C SER A 102 11.40 -4.58 5.13
N PHE A 103 10.82 -5.61 5.76
CA PHE A 103 9.37 -5.78 5.82
C PHE A 103 8.66 -4.67 6.59
N ARG A 104 9.37 -3.89 7.41
CA ARG A 104 8.82 -2.66 8.01
C ARG A 104 8.25 -1.69 6.96
N LEU A 105 8.79 -1.69 5.73
CA LEU A 105 8.29 -0.87 4.63
C LEU A 105 6.87 -1.24 4.21
N LEU A 106 6.46 -2.50 4.46
CA LEU A 106 5.10 -2.93 4.15
C LEU A 106 4.05 -2.16 4.98
N ARG A 107 4.43 -1.58 6.13
CA ARG A 107 3.55 -0.75 6.96
C ARG A 107 3.04 0.48 6.21
N VAL A 108 3.80 0.99 5.23
CA VAL A 108 3.38 2.12 4.39
C VAL A 108 2.09 1.80 3.64
N PHE A 109 1.88 0.53 3.25
CA PHE A 109 0.65 0.11 2.60
C PHE A 109 -0.58 0.18 3.51
N LYS A 110 -0.44 0.29 4.84
CA LYS A 110 -1.59 0.59 5.73
C LYS A 110 -2.27 1.91 5.35
N LEU A 111 -1.55 2.87 4.76
CA LEU A 111 -2.11 4.11 4.22
C LEU A 111 -3.15 3.86 3.13
N ALA A 112 -3.12 2.70 2.48
CA ALA A 112 -4.13 2.35 1.48
C ALA A 112 -5.52 2.21 2.09
N LYS A 113 -5.66 1.89 3.39
CA LYS A 113 -6.97 1.88 4.06
C LYS A 113 -7.56 3.29 4.17
N SER A 114 -6.73 4.28 4.51
CA SER A 114 -7.16 5.67 4.76
C SER A 114 -7.19 6.52 3.48
N TRP A 115 -6.40 6.19 2.47
CA TRP A 115 -6.30 6.93 1.22
C TRP A 115 -7.05 6.25 0.08
N GLN A 116 -8.23 6.78 -0.27
CA GLN A 116 -9.12 6.24 -1.31
C GLN A 116 -8.43 6.03 -2.67
N THR A 117 -7.55 6.95 -3.09
CA THR A 117 -6.80 6.80 -4.35
C THR A 117 -5.87 5.60 -4.31
N LEU A 118 -5.09 5.43 -3.23
CA LEU A 118 -4.17 4.31 -3.06
C LEU A 118 -4.93 2.98 -2.95
N ASN A 119 -6.06 2.96 -2.23
CA ASN A 119 -6.97 1.81 -2.17
C ASN A 119 -7.44 1.39 -3.58
N ARG A 120 -7.91 2.36 -4.36
CA ARG A 120 -8.36 2.12 -5.75
C ARG A 120 -7.23 1.60 -6.63
N LEU A 121 -6.02 2.14 -6.50
CA LEU A 121 -4.84 1.64 -7.24
C LEU A 121 -4.53 0.18 -6.88
N MET A 122 -4.53 -0.17 -5.59
CA MET A 122 -4.33 -1.56 -5.14
C MET A 122 -5.42 -2.51 -5.63
N SER A 123 -6.68 -2.06 -5.64
CA SER A 123 -7.81 -2.81 -6.20
C SER A 123 -7.65 -3.05 -7.71
N ILE A 124 -7.20 -2.05 -8.47
CA ILE A 124 -6.90 -2.19 -9.90
C ILE A 124 -5.77 -3.20 -10.11
N ILE A 125 -4.68 -3.11 -9.34
CA ILE A 125 -3.57 -4.06 -9.42
C ILE A 125 -4.07 -5.49 -9.16
N GLY A 126 -4.89 -5.70 -8.12
CA GLY A 126 -5.47 -6.99 -7.80
C GLY A 126 -6.36 -7.56 -8.91
N LYS A 127 -7.25 -6.74 -9.48
CA LYS A 127 -8.11 -7.12 -10.62
C LYS A 127 -7.27 -7.46 -11.85
N SER A 128 -6.22 -6.68 -12.11
CA SER A 128 -5.32 -6.86 -13.26
C SER A 128 -4.45 -8.12 -13.14
N ILE A 129 -4.02 -8.53 -11.94
CA ILE A 129 -3.23 -9.76 -11.73
C ILE A 129 -3.98 -11.00 -12.25
N GLY A 130 -5.30 -11.07 -12.05
CA GLY A 130 -6.11 -12.18 -12.57
C GLY A 130 -6.17 -12.21 -14.10
N ALA A 131 -6.37 -11.05 -14.73
CA ALA A 131 -6.41 -10.94 -16.20
C ALA A 131 -5.04 -11.15 -16.84
N LEU A 132 -3.97 -10.74 -16.16
CA LEU A 132 -2.59 -10.80 -16.65
C LEU A 132 -1.86 -12.08 -16.31
N GLY A 133 -2.32 -12.81 -15.29
CA GLY A 133 -1.63 -13.98 -14.77
C GLY A 133 -1.31 -15.00 -15.85
N ASN A 134 -2.24 -15.25 -16.77
CA ASN A 134 -2.02 -16.18 -17.89
C ASN A 134 -0.90 -15.71 -18.83
N LEU A 135 -0.87 -14.42 -19.16
CA LEU A 135 0.15 -13.85 -20.05
C LEU A 135 1.52 -13.82 -19.38
N THR A 136 1.57 -13.43 -18.10
CA THR A 136 2.80 -13.46 -17.30
C THR A 136 3.34 -14.89 -17.16
N LEU A 137 2.46 -15.87 -16.96
CA LEU A 137 2.84 -17.28 -16.88
C LEU A 137 3.47 -17.78 -18.19
N VAL A 138 2.88 -17.43 -19.35
CA VAL A 138 3.47 -17.75 -20.66
C VAL A 138 4.85 -17.14 -20.81
N LEU A 139 5.03 -15.87 -20.43
CA LEU A 139 6.33 -15.19 -20.46
C LEU A 139 7.37 -15.93 -19.59
N VAL A 140 7.00 -16.30 -18.36
CA VAL A 140 7.90 -17.03 -17.45
C VAL A 140 8.26 -18.41 -18.00
N ILE A 141 7.32 -19.13 -18.61
CA ILE A 141 7.60 -20.42 -19.26
C ILE A 141 8.60 -20.26 -20.40
N ILE A 142 8.45 -19.24 -21.23
CA ILE A 142 9.36 -19.00 -22.35
C ILE A 142 10.77 -18.65 -21.85
N ILE A 143 10.88 -17.79 -20.83
CA ILE A 143 12.16 -17.49 -20.18
C ILE A 143 12.79 -18.78 -19.64
N PHE A 144 12.00 -19.61 -18.97
CA PHE A 144 12.47 -20.89 -18.42
C PHE A 144 13.02 -21.82 -19.50
N ILE A 145 12.30 -22.01 -20.62
CA ILE A 145 12.73 -22.87 -21.72
C ILE A 145 14.06 -22.38 -22.30
N PHE A 146 14.18 -21.09 -22.59
CA PHE A 146 15.41 -20.52 -23.14
C PHE A 146 16.57 -20.54 -22.14
N ALA A 147 16.30 -20.35 -20.85
CA ALA A 147 17.32 -20.43 -19.81
C ALA A 147 17.91 -21.85 -19.71
N VAL A 148 17.05 -22.86 -19.68
CA VAL A 148 17.49 -24.27 -19.67
C VAL A 148 18.20 -24.64 -20.96
N MET A 149 17.69 -24.21 -22.12
CA MET A 149 18.31 -24.45 -23.42
C MET A 149 19.71 -23.81 -23.50
N GLY A 150 19.85 -22.54 -23.11
CA GLY A 150 21.13 -21.84 -23.10
C GLY A 150 22.14 -22.47 -22.13
N MET A 151 21.68 -22.91 -20.97
CA MET A 151 22.51 -23.64 -20.00
C MET A 151 23.00 -24.98 -20.56
N GLN A 152 22.13 -25.76 -21.20
CA GLN A 152 22.51 -27.05 -21.80
C GLN A 152 23.45 -26.88 -23.01
N LEU A 153 23.25 -25.85 -23.83
CA LEU A 153 24.05 -25.61 -25.02
C LEU A 153 25.41 -24.97 -24.72
N PHE A 154 25.46 -24.03 -23.77
CA PHE A 154 26.63 -23.15 -23.59
C PHE A 154 27.27 -23.27 -22.20
N GLY A 155 26.59 -23.82 -21.19
CA GLY A 155 27.08 -23.81 -19.80
C GLY A 155 28.47 -24.43 -19.62
N GLN A 156 28.72 -25.59 -20.23
CA GLN A 156 30.04 -26.24 -20.19
C GLN A 156 31.11 -25.41 -20.92
N ARG A 157 30.78 -24.79 -22.06
CA ARG A 157 31.72 -23.95 -22.81
C ARG A 157 32.15 -22.71 -22.03
N TYR A 158 31.25 -22.15 -21.23
CA TYR A 158 31.58 -21.07 -20.30
C TYR A 158 32.53 -21.54 -19.19
N ALA A 159 32.29 -22.74 -18.63
CA ALA A 159 33.17 -23.32 -17.62
C ALA A 159 34.57 -23.61 -18.18
N ASP A 160 34.66 -24.19 -19.38
CA ASP A 160 35.93 -24.54 -20.03
C ASP A 160 36.77 -23.29 -20.34
N LYS A 161 36.12 -22.20 -20.74
CA LYS A 161 36.83 -20.97 -21.13
C LYS A 161 37.24 -20.09 -19.96
N PHE A 162 36.32 -19.85 -19.02
CA PHE A 162 36.53 -18.87 -17.96
C PHE A 162 36.97 -19.49 -16.64
N GLY A 163 36.73 -20.79 -16.43
CA GLY A 163 37.11 -21.50 -15.21
C GLY A 163 36.61 -20.78 -13.95
N LYS A 164 37.55 -20.20 -13.19
CA LYS A 164 37.25 -19.47 -11.94
C LYS A 164 36.87 -18.00 -12.16
N ASP A 165 37.28 -17.39 -13.26
CA ASP A 165 37.05 -15.97 -13.55
C ASP A 165 35.81 -15.80 -14.44
N MET A 166 34.68 -16.36 -13.99
CA MET A 166 33.43 -16.31 -14.77
C MET A 166 32.89 -14.88 -14.89
N PRO A 167 32.39 -14.49 -16.07
CA PRO A 167 31.71 -13.22 -16.22
C PRO A 167 30.43 -13.20 -15.39
N ARG A 168 30.03 -12.00 -14.94
CA ARG A 168 28.80 -11.77 -14.16
C ARG A 168 27.55 -12.35 -14.85
N TRP A 169 27.54 -12.34 -16.18
CA TRP A 169 26.48 -12.89 -17.02
C TRP A 169 27.01 -14.18 -17.67
N THR A 170 26.59 -15.33 -17.15
CA THR A 170 27.02 -16.65 -17.63
C THR A 170 25.84 -17.62 -17.82
N PHE A 171 25.99 -18.60 -18.72
CA PHE A 171 25.05 -19.72 -18.89
C PHE A 171 25.40 -20.94 -18.02
N PHE A 172 26.34 -20.82 -17.08
CA PHE A 172 26.80 -21.94 -16.25
C PHE A 172 25.69 -22.50 -15.34
N ASP A 173 25.00 -21.62 -14.61
CA ASP A 173 23.89 -22.00 -13.72
C ASP A 173 22.54 -21.51 -14.24
N PHE A 174 21.47 -22.20 -13.82
CA PHE A 174 20.10 -21.86 -14.19
C PHE A 174 19.71 -20.40 -13.90
N PHE A 175 20.03 -19.87 -12.71
CA PHE A 175 19.64 -18.50 -12.35
C PHE A 175 20.39 -17.45 -13.17
N HIS A 176 21.68 -17.66 -13.45
CA HIS A 176 22.46 -16.77 -14.31
C HIS A 176 21.97 -16.82 -15.76
N ALA A 177 21.67 -18.02 -16.28
CA ALA A 177 21.06 -18.20 -17.59
C ALA A 177 19.68 -17.53 -17.70
N PHE A 178 18.84 -17.67 -16.66
CA PHE A 178 17.55 -16.99 -16.55
C PHE A 178 17.71 -15.47 -16.64
N MET A 179 18.66 -14.91 -15.89
CA MET A 179 18.93 -13.48 -15.88
C MET A 179 19.48 -12.97 -17.22
N ILE A 180 20.29 -13.74 -17.95
CA ILE A 180 20.70 -13.40 -19.33
C ILE A 180 19.48 -13.34 -20.25
N VAL A 181 18.63 -14.37 -20.24
CA VAL A 181 17.44 -14.40 -21.09
C VAL A 181 16.50 -13.24 -20.76
N PHE A 182 16.30 -12.93 -19.48
CA PHE A 182 15.56 -11.75 -19.05
C PHE A 182 16.17 -10.45 -19.59
N ARG A 183 17.51 -10.29 -19.51
CA ARG A 183 18.24 -9.14 -20.06
C ARG A 183 18.06 -9.00 -21.58
N VAL A 184 18.06 -10.11 -22.32
CA VAL A 184 17.78 -10.16 -23.77
C VAL A 184 16.37 -9.65 -24.08
N LEU A 185 15.37 -10.03 -23.28
CA LEU A 185 13.99 -9.54 -23.42
C LEU A 185 13.85 -8.05 -23.11
N CYS A 186 14.72 -7.48 -22.28
CA CYS A 186 14.80 -6.04 -22.05
C CYS A 186 15.47 -5.28 -23.21
N GLY A 187 15.95 -5.97 -24.25
CA GLY A 187 16.60 -5.39 -25.43
C GLY A 187 18.13 -5.41 -25.40
N GLU A 188 18.75 -5.85 -24.30
CA GLU A 188 20.21 -5.90 -24.15
C GLU A 188 20.75 -7.30 -24.46
N TRP A 189 20.84 -7.65 -25.74
CA TRP A 189 21.25 -8.99 -26.18
C TRP A 189 22.67 -9.06 -26.76
N ILE A 190 23.16 -7.96 -27.33
CA ILE A 190 24.41 -7.93 -28.10
C ILE A 190 25.63 -8.22 -27.21
N GLU A 191 25.75 -7.60 -26.04
CA GLU A 191 26.89 -7.82 -25.13
C GLU A 191 26.99 -9.27 -24.66
N SER A 192 25.87 -9.85 -24.22
CA SER A 192 25.79 -11.25 -23.78
C SER A 192 26.11 -12.22 -24.93
N MET A 193 25.68 -11.87 -26.15
CA MET A 193 25.99 -12.65 -27.36
C MET A 193 27.48 -12.63 -27.68
N TRP A 194 28.16 -11.47 -27.59
CA TRP A 194 29.61 -11.38 -27.85
C TRP A 194 30.42 -12.29 -26.92
N VAL A 195 30.09 -12.29 -25.63
CA VAL A 195 30.73 -13.18 -24.65
C VAL A 195 30.47 -14.65 -24.98
N CYS A 196 29.23 -15.00 -25.35
CA CYS A 196 28.89 -16.37 -25.75
C CYS A 196 29.64 -16.80 -27.01
N LEU A 197 29.72 -15.92 -28.01
CA LEU A 197 30.41 -16.16 -29.27
C LEU A 197 31.88 -16.48 -29.03
N GLU A 198 32.50 -15.77 -28.09
CA GLU A 198 33.88 -16.01 -27.68
C GLU A 198 34.08 -17.40 -27.06
N CYS A 199 33.04 -18.01 -26.47
CA CYS A 199 33.10 -19.31 -25.77
C CYS A 199 32.69 -20.51 -26.64
N ALA A 200 31.55 -20.39 -27.31
CA ALA A 200 30.88 -21.49 -27.99
C ALA A 200 30.83 -21.32 -29.52
N GLY A 201 31.30 -20.18 -30.04
CA GLY A 201 31.35 -19.90 -31.46
C GLY A 201 30.00 -19.52 -32.06
N TRP A 202 29.88 -19.69 -33.38
CA TRP A 202 28.74 -19.20 -34.17
C TRP A 202 27.33 -19.65 -33.70
N PRO A 203 27.10 -20.80 -33.03
CA PRO A 203 25.75 -21.21 -32.59
C PRO A 203 25.09 -20.24 -31.59
N CYS A 204 25.86 -19.36 -30.94
CA CYS A 204 25.31 -18.32 -30.08
C CYS A 204 24.46 -17.31 -30.86
N ILE A 205 24.84 -16.96 -32.09
CA ILE A 205 24.15 -15.96 -32.90
C ILE A 205 22.68 -16.34 -33.17
N PRO A 206 22.36 -17.53 -33.73
CA PRO A 206 20.97 -17.92 -33.96
C PRO A 206 20.20 -18.10 -32.64
N PHE A 207 20.84 -18.56 -31.56
CA PHE A 207 20.18 -18.68 -30.25
C PHE A 207 19.72 -17.32 -29.72
N PHE A 208 20.61 -16.33 -29.68
CA PHE A 208 20.29 -14.99 -29.17
C PHE A 208 19.28 -14.27 -30.08
N LEU A 209 19.43 -14.39 -31.41
CA LEU A 209 18.50 -13.79 -32.36
C LEU A 209 17.09 -14.40 -32.23
N PHE A 210 17.00 -15.73 -32.13
CA PHE A 210 15.72 -16.41 -31.96
C PHE A 210 15.07 -16.08 -30.61
N THR A 211 15.86 -16.02 -29.53
CA THR A 211 15.40 -15.62 -28.20
C THR A 211 14.87 -14.18 -28.21
N PHE A 212 15.58 -13.26 -28.86
CA PHE A 212 15.17 -11.85 -28.98
C PHE A 212 13.88 -11.71 -29.80
N VAL A 213 13.80 -12.37 -30.96
CA VAL A 213 12.62 -12.30 -31.83
C VAL A 213 11.39 -12.90 -31.15
N ILE A 214 11.46 -14.15 -30.68
CA ILE A 214 10.33 -14.77 -29.99
C ILE A 214 9.97 -14.00 -28.73
N GLY A 215 10.98 -13.65 -27.95
CA GLY A 215 10.82 -12.90 -26.72
C GLY A 215 10.07 -11.59 -26.90
N ASN A 216 10.51 -10.76 -27.85
CA ASN A 216 9.87 -9.49 -28.13
C ASN A 216 8.50 -9.64 -28.77
N LEU A 217 8.28 -10.66 -29.61
CA LEU A 217 6.93 -10.95 -30.11
C LEU A 217 5.97 -11.26 -28.97
N VAL A 218 6.40 -12.05 -27.98
CA VAL A 218 5.60 -12.39 -26.81
C VAL A 218 5.37 -11.16 -25.92
N VAL A 219 6.43 -10.40 -25.62
CA VAL A 219 6.33 -9.18 -24.80
C VAL A 219 5.44 -8.14 -25.46
N LEU A 220 5.56 -7.94 -26.78
CA LEU A 220 4.73 -7.01 -27.53
C LEU A 220 3.26 -7.46 -27.57
N ASN A 221 3.01 -8.75 -27.78
CA ASN A 221 1.65 -9.29 -27.73
C ASN A 221 1.04 -9.18 -26.33
N LEU A 222 1.84 -9.37 -25.28
CA LEU A 222 1.43 -9.15 -23.89
C LEU A 222 1.11 -7.68 -23.63
N PHE A 223 1.94 -6.76 -24.12
CA PHE A 223 1.70 -5.32 -24.04
C PHE A 223 0.43 -4.88 -24.79
N LEU A 224 0.19 -5.42 -25.99
CA LEU A 224 -1.02 -5.13 -26.75
C LEU A 224 -2.28 -5.65 -26.03
N ALA A 225 -2.23 -6.88 -25.51
CA ALA A 225 -3.32 -7.46 -24.73
C ALA A 225 -3.62 -6.63 -23.47
N LEU A 226 -2.57 -6.17 -22.77
CA LEU A 226 -2.66 -5.24 -21.65
C LEU A 226 -3.37 -3.94 -22.02
N LEU A 227 -2.96 -3.33 -23.13
CA LEU A 227 -3.47 -2.05 -23.59
C LEU A 227 -4.94 -2.17 -23.98
N LEU A 228 -5.31 -3.24 -24.70
CA LEU A 228 -6.71 -3.55 -25.04
C LEU A 228 -7.56 -3.80 -23.79
N ALA A 229 -7.05 -4.57 -22.83
CA ALA A 229 -7.70 -4.79 -21.55
C ALA A 229 -7.86 -3.48 -20.76
N SER A 230 -6.85 -2.60 -20.80
CA SER A 230 -6.90 -1.28 -20.16
C SER A 230 -7.98 -0.39 -20.77
N PHE A 231 -8.12 -0.37 -22.10
CA PHE A 231 -9.20 0.38 -22.75
C PHE A 231 -10.58 -0.14 -22.40
N GLY A 232 -10.76 -1.47 -22.30
CA GLY A 232 -12.00 -2.06 -21.79
C GLY A 232 -12.27 -1.68 -20.33
N SER A 233 -11.23 -1.60 -19.50
CA SER A 233 -11.36 -1.24 -18.07
C SER A 233 -11.61 0.24 -17.82
N ASN A 234 -11.19 1.14 -18.74
CA ASN A 234 -11.42 2.58 -18.59
C ASN A 234 -12.91 2.93 -18.58
N VAL A 235 -13.72 2.22 -19.36
CA VAL A 235 -15.19 2.35 -19.34
C VAL A 235 -15.78 1.97 -17.98
N LEU A 236 -15.25 0.93 -17.32
CA LEU A 236 -15.66 0.55 -15.97
C LEU A 236 -15.20 1.57 -14.92
N ARG A 237 -14.02 2.14 -15.12
CA ARG A 237 -13.41 3.11 -14.20
C ARG A 237 -14.07 4.49 -14.26
N GLU A 238 -14.61 4.89 -15.42
CA GLU A 238 -15.46 6.07 -15.56
C GLU A 238 -16.78 5.89 -14.82
N ARG A 239 -17.44 4.72 -14.96
CA ARG A 239 -18.65 4.40 -14.18
C ARG A 239 -18.39 4.35 -12.68
N GLU A 240 -17.30 3.74 -12.22
CA GLU A 240 -16.94 3.70 -10.79
C GLU A 240 -16.58 5.10 -10.25
N LYS A 241 -15.98 5.98 -11.06
CA LYS A 241 -15.71 7.38 -10.66
C LYS A 241 -16.97 8.21 -10.56
N GLU A 242 -17.89 8.10 -11.53
CA GLU A 242 -19.20 8.76 -11.46
C GLU A 242 -19.96 8.31 -10.21
N ASP A 243 -19.98 7.01 -9.91
CA ASP A 243 -20.64 6.46 -8.72
C ASP A 243 -20.04 6.98 -7.42
N ASP A 244 -18.71 7.11 -7.33
CA ASP A 244 -18.03 7.62 -6.14
C ASP A 244 -18.17 9.14 -5.99
N GLU A 245 -18.09 9.92 -7.08
CA GLU A 245 -18.34 11.36 -7.05
C GLU A 245 -19.79 11.66 -6.65
N ASN A 246 -20.75 10.86 -7.15
CA ASN A 246 -22.15 10.94 -6.73
C ASN A 246 -22.31 10.61 -5.24
N LYS A 247 -21.67 9.56 -4.74
CA LYS A 247 -21.73 9.17 -3.31
C LYS A 247 -21.05 10.19 -2.39
N ILE A 248 -19.92 10.76 -2.81
CA ILE A 248 -19.20 11.80 -2.05
C ILE A 248 -20.03 13.10 -2.04
N GLY A 249 -20.59 13.49 -3.17
CA GLY A 249 -21.52 14.61 -3.27
C GLY A 249 -22.74 14.43 -2.36
N GLU A 250 -23.36 13.25 -2.38
CA GLU A 250 -24.46 12.91 -1.48
C GLU A 250 -24.07 12.95 0.00
N ALA A 251 -22.88 12.43 0.35
CA ALA A 251 -22.39 12.42 1.72
C ALA A 251 -22.11 13.84 2.24
N ILE A 252 -21.48 14.69 1.43
CA ILE A 252 -21.25 16.11 1.73
C ILE A 252 -22.58 16.83 1.93
N ASP A 253 -23.56 16.59 1.06
CA ASP A 253 -24.87 17.23 1.15
C ASP A 253 -25.68 16.75 2.38
N ARG A 254 -25.55 15.48 2.78
CA ARG A 254 -26.09 14.97 4.06
C ARG A 254 -25.45 15.66 5.27
N ILE A 255 -24.12 15.84 5.27
CA ILE A 255 -23.40 16.53 6.36
C ILE A 255 -23.80 18.01 6.42
N GLN A 256 -23.88 18.72 5.29
CA GLN A 256 -24.31 20.11 5.25
C GLN A 256 -25.76 20.29 5.72
N ARG A 257 -26.67 19.36 5.40
CA ARG A 257 -28.04 19.35 5.93
C ARG A 257 -28.07 19.17 7.44
N CYS A 258 -27.27 18.26 7.97
CA CYS A 258 -27.15 18.05 9.42
C CYS A 258 -26.60 19.30 10.12
N PHE A 259 -25.55 19.91 9.57
CA PHE A 259 -24.96 21.13 10.13
C PHE A 259 -25.97 22.30 10.15
N ARG A 260 -26.72 22.50 9.06
CA ARG A 260 -27.81 23.50 9.00
C ARG A 260 -28.92 23.22 10.02
N PHE A 261 -29.27 21.97 10.24
CA PHE A 261 -30.27 21.57 11.23
C PHE A 261 -29.79 21.86 12.66
N VAL A 262 -28.55 21.49 12.99
CA VAL A 262 -27.93 21.75 14.29
C VAL A 262 -27.83 23.26 14.56
N ILE A 263 -27.38 24.05 13.59
CA ILE A 263 -27.33 25.51 13.71
C ILE A 263 -28.73 26.08 13.96
N ARG A 264 -29.76 25.65 13.21
CA ARG A 264 -31.15 26.10 13.45
C ARG A 264 -31.66 25.71 14.82
N TYR A 265 -31.34 24.50 15.29
CA TYR A 265 -31.75 24.01 16.59
C TYR A 265 -31.11 24.82 17.73
N ILE A 266 -29.80 25.08 17.64
CA ILE A 266 -29.06 25.90 18.60
C ILE A 266 -29.57 27.35 18.59
N LEU A 267 -29.77 27.95 17.40
CA LEU A 267 -30.36 29.29 17.29
C LEU A 267 -31.78 29.35 17.85
N GLY A 268 -32.58 28.29 17.69
CA GLY A 268 -33.91 28.15 18.26
C GLY A 268 -33.89 28.08 19.79
N LEU A 269 -32.94 27.34 20.37
CA LEU A 269 -32.71 27.29 21.82
C LEU A 269 -32.28 28.66 22.37
N PHE A 270 -31.36 29.35 21.68
CA PHE A 270 -30.94 30.70 22.08
C PHE A 270 -32.08 31.72 21.98
N ARG A 271 -32.91 31.67 20.92
CA ARG A 271 -34.12 32.50 20.82
C ARG A 271 -35.12 32.20 21.93
N ARG A 272 -35.38 30.93 22.25
CA ARG A 272 -36.25 30.55 23.38
C ARG A 272 -35.70 31.05 24.71
N LYS A 273 -34.38 30.94 24.94
CA LYS A 273 -33.74 31.42 26.17
C LYS A 273 -33.85 32.95 26.30
N LYS A 274 -33.56 33.68 25.21
CA LYS A 274 -33.67 35.16 25.16
C LYS A 274 -35.11 35.66 25.35
N SER A 275 -36.09 35.01 24.73
CA SER A 275 -37.51 35.35 24.91
C SER A 275 -38.02 35.04 26.32
N ARG A 276 -37.57 33.93 26.93
CA ARG A 276 -37.92 33.55 28.31
C ARG A 276 -37.33 34.51 29.34
N GLN A 277 -36.10 34.97 29.12
CA GLN A 277 -35.43 35.95 30.00
C GLN A 277 -36.05 37.34 29.89
N LYS A 278 -36.52 37.72 28.70
CA LYS A 278 -37.27 38.96 28.48
C LYS A 278 -38.66 38.93 29.14
N MET A 279 -39.35 37.78 29.13
CA MET A 279 -40.61 37.59 29.87
C MET A 279 -40.40 37.74 31.38
N ILE A 280 -39.41 37.05 31.96
CA ILE A 280 -39.14 37.10 33.41
C ILE A 280 -38.80 38.53 33.87
N SER A 281 -38.05 39.29 33.07
CA SER A 281 -37.75 40.70 33.36
C SER A 281 -38.99 41.60 33.36
N ILE A 282 -40.00 41.31 32.53
CA ILE A 282 -41.25 42.07 32.49
C ILE A 282 -42.11 41.71 33.70
N GLU A 283 -42.16 40.43 34.06
CA GLU A 283 -42.93 39.93 35.21
C GLU A 283 -42.40 40.50 36.53
N ASN A 284 -41.07 40.52 36.72
CA ASN A 284 -40.45 41.17 37.88
C ASN A 284 -40.72 42.69 37.95
N ASN A 285 -40.74 43.39 36.81
CA ASN A 285 -41.06 44.82 36.76
C ASN A 285 -42.54 45.09 37.12
N ILE A 286 -43.44 44.19 36.74
CA ILE A 286 -44.87 44.28 37.08
C ILE A 286 -45.06 44.02 38.58
N ASP A 287 -44.37 43.04 39.15
CA ASP A 287 -44.45 42.74 40.59
C ASP A 287 -43.87 43.88 41.46
N GLU A 288 -42.81 44.55 41.01
CA GLU A 288 -42.28 45.76 41.66
C GLU A 288 -43.32 46.91 41.68
N ILE A 289 -44.01 47.14 40.56
CA ILE A 289 -45.07 48.16 40.45
C ILE A 289 -46.28 47.82 41.34
N VAL A 290 -46.68 46.54 41.38
CA VAL A 290 -47.80 46.07 42.21
C VAL A 290 -47.46 46.09 43.70
N SER A 291 -46.19 45.84 44.08
CA SER A 291 -45.69 45.99 45.45
C SER A 291 -45.67 47.45 45.90
N TYR A 292 -45.24 48.37 45.02
CA TYR A 292 -45.19 49.80 45.32
C TYR A 292 -46.59 50.40 45.57
N ASN A 293 -47.61 49.93 44.83
CA ASN A 293 -49.01 50.34 45.00
C ASN A 293 -49.73 49.71 46.21
N ARG A 294 -49.10 48.78 46.94
CA ARG A 294 -49.70 48.12 48.12
C ARG A 294 -49.20 48.70 49.45
N VAL A 295 -48.26 49.65 49.42
CA VAL A 295 -47.63 50.29 50.59
C VAL A 295 -48.05 51.77 50.75
N CYS A 296 -48.81 52.32 49.80
CA CYS A 296 -49.54 53.60 49.93
C CYS A 296 -51.01 53.34 50.21
#